data_AF-A0A7C0WMX6-F1
#
_entry.id   AF-A0A7C0WMX6-F1
#
_cell.length_a   1.000
_cell.length_b   1.000
_cell.length_c   1.000
_cell.angle_alpha   90.00
_cell.angle_beta   90.00
_cell.angle_gamma   90.00
#
_symmetry.space_group_name_H-M   'P 1'
#
loop_
_entity.id
_entity.type
_entity.pdbx_description
1 polymer ?
#
loop_
_entity_poly.entity_id
_entity_poly.type
_entity_poly.pdbx_seq_one_letter_code
_entity_poly.pdbx_strand_id
1 'polypeptide(L)'
;MSTKPIPASPNAPKPVQPTKPDPFVVPATATRDYALDSLVFLTTPEQMKALSDRTRMIILDLLLERSATTSQLAEALGKPKGTVGYHLKNLEHHGLVKVVRTRKVRAMTEKYYGRTGRTFVLPATGPAAERTAMLDEAKSEMVFEEGATFPAFTLRRMRLSEDRIQEFAKRLFDLTAEFVDQEPGGDTVYGLLAGIYPTDRPILPDAGDDGRESGD
;
A
#
# COMPACT_ATOMS: atom_id res chain seq x y z
N MET A 1 55.69 -27.34 33.76
CA MET A 1 54.49 -26.67 33.19
C MET A 1 54.56 -25.21 33.58
N SER A 2 55.04 -24.34 32.68
CA SER A 2 55.17 -22.90 32.93
C SER A 2 54.33 -22.15 31.90
N THR A 3 53.25 -21.52 32.37
CA THR A 3 52.37 -20.69 31.55
C THR A 3 52.88 -19.25 31.49
N LYS A 4 53.03 -18.79 30.25
CA LYS A 4 53.47 -17.50 29.70
C LYS A 4 52.98 -16.22 30.41
N PRO A 5 53.73 -15.11 30.26
CA PRO A 5 53.16 -13.78 30.07
C PRO A 5 53.04 -13.42 28.57
N ILE A 6 51.94 -12.80 28.17
CA ILE A 6 51.77 -12.16 26.84
C ILE A 6 51.44 -10.67 27.08
N PRO A 7 52.07 -9.74 26.35
CA PRO A 7 52.00 -8.30 26.59
C PRO A 7 50.66 -7.67 26.19
N ALA A 8 50.35 -6.54 26.82
CA ALA A 8 49.18 -5.71 26.55
C ALA A 8 49.14 -5.21 25.10
N SER A 9 47.99 -5.38 24.43
CA SER A 9 47.73 -4.88 23.08
C SER A 9 47.41 -3.38 23.10
N PRO A 10 48.12 -2.52 22.36
CA PRO A 10 47.82 -1.09 22.27
C PRO A 10 47.01 -0.82 20.99
N ASN A 11 45.68 -0.83 21.12
CA ASN A 11 44.67 -0.12 20.30
C ASN A 11 43.35 -0.91 20.31
N ALA A 12 42.50 -0.62 21.29
CA ALA A 12 41.07 -0.82 21.11
C ALA A 12 40.50 0.49 20.52
N PRO A 13 39.89 0.49 19.32
CA PRO A 13 39.13 1.65 18.87
C PRO A 13 37.98 1.91 19.86
N LYS A 14 37.83 3.18 20.22
CA LYS A 14 36.80 3.68 21.15
C LYS A 14 35.39 3.26 20.69
N PRO A 15 34.45 3.04 21.62
CA PRO A 15 33.06 2.73 21.28
C PRO A 15 32.47 3.84 20.41
N VAL A 16 32.08 3.50 19.18
CA VAL A 16 31.31 4.39 18.32
C VAL A 16 29.83 4.10 18.58
N GLN A 17 29.16 5.03 19.25
CA GLN A 17 27.72 5.25 19.16
C GLN A 17 27.44 6.74 19.42
N PRO A 18 26.31 7.31 18.94
CA PRO A 18 25.21 6.72 18.15
C PRO A 18 24.84 7.56 16.90
N THR A 19 23.86 7.09 16.10
CA THR A 19 22.73 7.82 15.49
C THR A 19 22.33 7.31 14.08
N LYS A 20 21.48 6.30 14.02
CA LYS A 20 20.31 6.37 13.12
C LYS A 20 19.10 6.51 14.04
N PRO A 21 18.18 7.46 13.79
CA PRO A 21 16.87 7.38 14.42
C PRO A 21 16.28 6.01 14.08
N ASP A 22 15.70 5.36 15.09
CA ASP A 22 15.04 4.07 14.93
C ASP A 22 14.01 4.19 13.77
N PRO A 23 14.10 3.37 12.70
CA PRO A 23 13.15 3.40 11.59
C PRO A 23 11.72 3.02 12.00
N PHE A 24 11.51 2.64 13.27
CA PHE A 24 10.24 2.26 13.85
C PHE A 24 9.64 3.30 14.82
N VAL A 25 10.17 4.54 14.85
CA VAL A 25 9.47 5.63 15.56
C VAL A 25 8.24 6.02 14.76
N VAL A 26 7.08 5.60 15.26
CA VAL A 26 5.76 5.94 14.73
C VAL A 26 5.34 7.32 15.28
N PRO A 27 5.30 8.39 14.47
CA PRO A 27 4.76 9.67 14.91
C PRO A 27 3.22 9.64 14.95
N ALA A 28 2.66 10.61 15.68
CA ALA A 28 1.23 10.72 15.96
C ALA A 28 0.36 10.88 14.69
N THR A 29 -0.85 10.36 14.79
CA THR A 29 -1.87 10.17 13.75
C THR A 29 -2.22 11.45 12.98
N ALA A 30 -2.36 11.37 11.65
CA ALA A 30 -2.73 12.53 10.83
C ALA A 30 -4.17 12.98 11.08
N THR A 31 -4.32 14.26 11.43
CA THR A 31 -5.63 14.90 11.52
C THR A 31 -6.03 15.35 10.11
N ARG A 32 -6.86 14.56 9.40
CA ARG A 32 -7.41 14.96 8.09
C ARG A 32 -8.54 15.99 8.26
N ASP A 33 -8.64 16.95 7.34
CA ASP A 33 -9.64 18.05 7.35
C ASP A 33 -11.11 17.59 7.12
N TYR A 34 -11.39 16.29 6.92
CA TYR A 34 -12.75 15.77 6.67
C TYR A 34 -12.89 14.26 6.97
N ALA A 35 -14.12 13.81 7.23
CA ALA A 35 -14.44 12.41 7.51
C ALA A 35 -14.48 11.53 6.25
N LEU A 36 -13.89 10.33 6.37
CA LEU A 36 -13.76 9.28 5.36
C LEU A 36 -14.34 7.97 5.89
N ASP A 37 -15.04 7.22 5.04
CA ASP A 37 -15.41 5.84 5.38
C ASP A 37 -14.15 4.95 5.36
N SER A 38 -14.05 4.01 6.29
CA SER A 38 -12.87 3.13 6.38
C SER A 38 -12.75 2.19 5.18
N LEU A 39 -13.89 1.72 4.65
CA LEU A 39 -13.96 0.76 3.55
C LEU A 39 -15.09 1.15 2.60
N VAL A 40 -14.79 1.24 1.31
CA VAL A 40 -15.80 1.36 0.26
C VAL A 40 -15.67 0.14 -0.64
N PHE A 41 -16.68 -0.72 -0.59
CA PHE A 41 -16.78 -1.87 -1.48
C PHE A 41 -17.21 -1.39 -2.85
N LEU A 42 -16.43 -1.73 -3.87
CA LEU A 42 -16.82 -1.47 -5.25
C LEU A 42 -17.87 -2.51 -5.61
N THR A 43 -19.06 -2.07 -5.95
CA THR A 43 -20.20 -2.96 -6.20
C THR A 43 -20.59 -3.02 -7.66
N THR A 44 -20.01 -2.15 -8.51
CA THR A 44 -20.35 -2.09 -9.93
C THR A 44 -19.13 -2.19 -10.86
N PRO A 45 -19.26 -2.75 -12.06
CA PRO A 45 -18.22 -2.75 -13.09
C PRO A 45 -17.69 -1.36 -13.45
N GLU A 46 -18.56 -0.36 -13.43
CA GLU A 46 -18.19 1.02 -13.76
C GLU A 46 -17.27 1.63 -12.69
N GLN A 47 -17.49 1.31 -11.41
CA GLN A 47 -16.57 1.68 -10.34
C GLN A 47 -15.20 1.01 -10.50
N MET A 48 -15.17 -0.28 -10.88
CA MET A 48 -13.92 -0.99 -11.12
C MET A 48 -13.16 -0.45 -12.34
N LYS A 49 -13.87 -0.14 -13.43
CA LYS A 49 -13.32 0.55 -14.61
C LYS A 49 -12.85 1.98 -14.29
N ALA A 50 -13.46 2.65 -13.33
CA ALA A 50 -12.98 3.95 -12.86
C ALA A 50 -11.62 3.81 -12.15
N LEU A 51 -11.36 2.71 -11.45
CA LEU A 51 -10.05 2.44 -10.84
C LEU A 51 -9.01 1.89 -11.82
N SER A 52 -9.41 1.34 -12.97
CA SER A 52 -8.45 0.79 -13.96
C SER A 52 -7.66 1.85 -14.74
N ASP A 53 -7.74 3.13 -14.37
CA ASP A 53 -7.04 4.23 -15.03
C ASP A 53 -6.01 4.82 -14.09
N ARG A 54 -4.76 4.76 -14.51
CA ARG A 54 -3.60 5.22 -13.75
C ARG A 54 -3.74 6.65 -13.23
N THR A 55 -4.26 7.56 -14.04
CA THR A 55 -4.41 8.96 -13.60
C THR A 55 -5.47 9.06 -12.51
N ARG A 56 -6.55 8.29 -12.60
CA ARG A 56 -7.58 8.23 -11.54
C ARG A 56 -7.04 7.61 -10.26
N MET A 57 -6.22 6.56 -10.34
CA MET A 57 -5.56 5.96 -9.17
C MET A 57 -4.63 6.94 -8.47
N ILE A 58 -3.73 7.59 -9.22
CA ILE A 58 -2.82 8.59 -8.63
C ILE A 58 -3.60 9.77 -8.01
N ILE A 59 -4.71 10.21 -8.63
CA ILE A 59 -5.60 11.22 -8.02
C ILE A 59 -6.14 10.73 -6.67
N LEU A 60 -6.62 9.49 -6.60
CA LEU A 60 -7.14 8.92 -5.35
C LEU A 60 -6.05 8.81 -4.29
N ASP A 61 -4.82 8.48 -4.66
CA ASP A 61 -3.70 8.37 -3.70
C ASP A 61 -3.27 9.74 -3.18
N LEU A 62 -3.16 10.75 -4.05
CA LEU A 62 -2.92 12.14 -3.63
C LEU A 62 -4.03 12.67 -2.70
N LEU A 63 -5.28 12.27 -2.95
CA LEU A 63 -6.42 12.66 -2.12
C LEU A 63 -6.51 11.89 -0.79
N LEU A 64 -5.74 10.82 -0.63
CA LEU A 64 -5.58 10.09 0.62
C LEU A 64 -4.65 10.83 1.58
N GLU A 65 -3.64 11.54 1.05
CA GLU A 65 -2.78 12.43 1.84
C GLU A 65 -3.56 13.62 2.40
N ARG A 66 -4.29 14.34 1.53
CA ARG A 66 -5.12 15.50 1.92
C ARG A 66 -6.12 15.87 0.83
N SER A 67 -7.09 16.72 1.18
CA SER A 67 -7.93 17.34 0.15
C SER A 67 -7.12 18.26 -0.77
N ALA A 68 -7.47 18.29 -2.07
CA ALA A 68 -6.75 19.06 -3.07
C ALA A 68 -7.67 19.65 -4.14
N THR A 69 -7.25 20.75 -4.74
CA THR A 69 -7.99 21.39 -5.84
C THR A 69 -7.58 20.78 -7.19
N THR A 70 -8.42 20.96 -8.22
CA THR A 70 -8.07 20.54 -9.59
C THR A 70 -6.74 21.14 -10.05
N SER A 71 -6.40 22.36 -9.61
CA SER A 71 -5.13 23.00 -9.94
C SER A 71 -3.94 22.30 -9.28
N GLN A 72 -4.05 21.98 -7.99
CA GLN A 72 -2.99 21.31 -7.23
C GLN A 72 -2.75 19.89 -7.74
N LEU A 73 -3.83 19.16 -8.07
CA LEU A 73 -3.73 17.82 -8.66
C LEU A 73 -3.10 17.88 -10.05
N ALA A 74 -3.47 18.87 -10.88
CA ALA A 74 -2.87 19.07 -12.20
C ALA A 74 -1.36 19.35 -12.13
N GLU A 75 -0.93 20.14 -11.16
CA GLU A 75 0.47 20.41 -10.88
C GLU A 75 1.21 19.14 -10.46
N ALA A 76 0.69 18.42 -9.46
CA ALA A 76 1.30 17.17 -8.96
C ALA A 76 1.40 16.08 -10.05
N LEU A 77 0.40 15.99 -10.93
CA LEU A 77 0.36 15.01 -12.03
C LEU A 77 1.17 15.43 -13.26
N GLY A 78 1.60 16.70 -13.35
CA GLY A 78 2.16 17.27 -14.58
C GLY A 78 1.19 17.23 -15.77
N LYS A 79 -0.13 17.34 -15.52
CA LYS A 79 -1.19 17.20 -16.54
C LYS A 79 -2.02 18.47 -16.70
N PRO A 80 -2.63 18.74 -17.87
CA PRO A 80 -3.53 19.88 -18.04
C PRO A 80 -4.75 19.82 -17.10
N LYS A 81 -5.17 20.99 -16.60
CA LYS A 81 -6.34 21.10 -15.69
C LYS A 81 -7.63 20.51 -16.28
N GLY A 82 -7.83 20.63 -17.60
CA GLY A 82 -8.98 20.04 -18.29
C GLY A 82 -8.99 18.52 -18.20
N THR A 83 -7.84 17.88 -18.39
CA THR A 83 -7.66 16.44 -18.26
C THR A 83 -7.96 15.98 -16.84
N VAL A 84 -7.35 16.63 -15.82
CA VAL A 84 -7.61 16.29 -14.42
C VAL A 84 -9.07 16.53 -14.04
N GLY A 85 -9.69 17.60 -14.54
CA GLY A 85 -11.11 17.87 -14.35
C GLY A 85 -12.02 16.78 -14.92
N TYR A 86 -11.68 16.20 -16.09
CA TYR A 86 -12.39 15.06 -16.66
C TYR A 86 -12.33 13.84 -15.74
N HIS A 87 -11.13 13.50 -15.25
CA HIS A 87 -10.94 12.37 -14.31
C HIS A 87 -11.69 12.59 -12.99
N LEU A 88 -11.63 13.80 -12.42
CA LEU A 88 -12.36 14.14 -11.19
C LEU A 88 -13.87 14.03 -11.37
N LYS A 89 -14.42 14.49 -12.51
CA LYS A 89 -15.85 14.34 -12.79
C LYS A 89 -16.28 12.88 -12.89
N ASN A 90 -15.44 12.03 -13.49
CA ASN A 90 -15.69 10.60 -13.56
C ASN A 90 -15.65 9.95 -12.16
N LEU A 91 -14.61 10.24 -11.36
CA LEU A 91 -14.49 9.75 -9.99
C LEU A 91 -15.66 10.22 -9.10
N GLU A 92 -16.08 11.48 -9.23
CA GLU A 92 -17.21 12.06 -8.48
C GLU A 92 -18.52 11.38 -8.87
N HIS A 93 -18.73 11.15 -10.18
CA HIS A 93 -19.91 10.44 -10.70
C HIS A 93 -20.04 9.02 -10.13
N HIS A 94 -18.92 8.32 -9.94
CA HIS A 94 -18.89 6.98 -9.36
C HIS A 94 -18.81 6.95 -7.82
N GLY A 95 -18.87 8.12 -7.18
CA GLY A 95 -18.86 8.24 -5.72
C GLY A 95 -17.50 7.90 -5.08
N LEU A 96 -16.41 8.02 -5.83
CA LEU A 96 -15.03 7.74 -5.36
C LEU A 96 -14.36 8.99 -4.78
N VAL A 97 -14.82 10.18 -5.18
CA VAL A 97 -14.43 11.47 -4.60
C VAL A 97 -15.66 12.35 -4.38
N LYS A 98 -15.54 13.33 -3.49
CA LYS A 98 -16.56 14.34 -3.20
C LYS A 98 -15.92 15.71 -3.01
N VAL A 99 -16.67 16.78 -3.24
CA VAL A 99 -16.23 18.13 -2.84
C VAL A 99 -16.38 18.24 -1.33
N VAL A 100 -15.26 18.44 -0.63
CA VAL A 100 -15.22 18.51 0.84
C VAL A 100 -15.14 19.94 1.37
N ARG A 101 -14.68 20.87 0.52
CA ARG A 101 -14.60 22.29 0.84
C ARG A 101 -14.64 23.13 -0.43
N THR A 102 -15.16 24.34 -0.33
CA THR A 102 -15.04 25.35 -1.39
C THR A 102 -14.41 26.63 -0.85
N ARG A 103 -13.57 27.29 -1.65
CA ARG A 103 -12.96 28.58 -1.32
C ARG A 103 -13.23 29.57 -2.45
N LYS A 104 -13.65 30.80 -2.11
CA LYS A 104 -13.69 31.89 -3.09
C LYS A 104 -12.28 32.43 -3.32
N VAL A 105 -11.85 32.46 -4.57
CA VAL A 105 -10.59 33.06 -5.01
C VAL A 105 -10.90 34.03 -6.13
N ARG A 106 -10.80 35.33 -5.84
CA ARG A 106 -11.23 36.41 -6.74
C ARG A 106 -12.71 36.23 -7.16
N ALA A 107 -12.99 36.14 -8.46
CA ALA A 107 -14.33 35.94 -9.03
C ALA A 107 -14.70 34.45 -9.24
N MET A 108 -13.87 33.49 -8.80
CA MET A 108 -14.11 32.06 -8.97
C MET A 108 -14.24 31.32 -7.64
N THR A 109 -15.03 30.24 -7.65
CA THR A 109 -15.12 29.30 -6.53
C THR A 109 -14.24 28.09 -6.83
N GLU A 110 -13.22 27.87 -6.03
CA GLU A 110 -12.35 26.71 -6.12
C GLU A 110 -12.88 25.58 -5.24
N LYS A 111 -13.00 24.38 -5.82
CA LYS A 111 -13.45 23.16 -5.15
C LYS A 111 -12.24 22.37 -4.67
N TYR A 112 -12.26 21.95 -3.40
CA TYR A 112 -11.36 20.95 -2.84
C TYR A 112 -12.07 19.61 -2.89
N TYR A 113 -11.45 18.65 -3.56
CA TYR A 113 -11.92 17.28 -3.62
C TYR A 113 -11.26 16.46 -2.52
N GLY A 114 -11.99 15.46 -2.03
CA GLY A 114 -11.50 14.45 -1.10
C GLY A 114 -12.03 13.08 -1.48
N ARG A 115 -11.36 12.02 -1.02
CA ARG A 115 -11.79 10.63 -1.22
C ARG A 115 -13.11 10.37 -0.49
N THR A 116 -13.82 9.31 -0.87
CA THR A 116 -15.00 8.83 -0.13
C THR A 116 -14.66 7.67 0.80
N GLY A 117 -13.71 6.82 0.40
CA GLY A 117 -13.20 5.71 1.21
C GLY A 117 -11.68 5.75 1.39
N ARG A 118 -11.21 5.30 2.55
CA ARG A 118 -9.79 5.04 2.81
C ARG A 118 -9.29 3.91 1.92
N THR A 119 -10.00 2.78 1.95
CA THR A 119 -9.67 1.62 1.13
C THR A 119 -10.83 1.30 0.20
N PHE A 120 -10.54 1.24 -1.10
CA PHE A 120 -11.47 0.71 -2.10
C PHE A 120 -11.24 -0.78 -2.25
N VAL A 121 -12.24 -1.58 -1.88
CA VAL A 121 -12.14 -3.04 -1.94
C VAL A 121 -12.74 -3.52 -3.25
N LEU A 122 -11.90 -4.11 -4.11
CA LEU A 122 -12.39 -4.84 -5.27
C LEU A 122 -13.09 -6.12 -4.78
N PRO A 123 -14.33 -6.38 -5.20
CA PRO A 123 -15.03 -7.59 -4.80
C PRO A 123 -14.30 -8.82 -5.33
N ALA A 124 -14.22 -9.87 -4.51
CA ALA A 124 -13.57 -11.14 -4.89
C ALA A 124 -14.19 -11.75 -6.18
N THR A 125 -15.44 -11.40 -6.48
CA THR A 125 -16.20 -11.83 -7.66
C THR A 125 -16.02 -10.96 -8.90
N GLY A 126 -15.21 -9.89 -8.86
CA GLY A 126 -14.96 -9.03 -10.03
C GLY A 126 -14.32 -9.76 -11.22
N PRO A 127 -14.23 -9.14 -12.40
CA PRO A 127 -13.49 -9.69 -13.54
C PRO A 127 -12.02 -9.94 -13.21
N ALA A 128 -11.46 -11.07 -13.65
CA ALA A 128 -10.05 -11.40 -13.42
C ALA A 128 -9.09 -10.36 -14.03
N ALA A 129 -9.43 -9.83 -15.21
CA ALA A 129 -8.63 -8.83 -15.91
C ALA A 129 -8.44 -7.53 -15.09
N GLU A 130 -9.45 -7.10 -14.36
CA GLU A 130 -9.39 -5.90 -13.52
C GLU A 130 -8.52 -6.15 -12.27
N ARG A 131 -8.60 -7.34 -11.68
CA ARG A 131 -7.72 -7.73 -10.56
C ARG A 131 -6.26 -7.83 -10.96
N THR A 132 -5.97 -8.34 -12.17
CA THR A 132 -4.58 -8.45 -12.65
C THR A 132 -4.02 -7.11 -13.10
N ALA A 133 -4.85 -6.21 -13.63
CA ALA A 133 -4.42 -4.87 -14.02
C ALA A 133 -3.77 -4.10 -12.86
N MET A 134 -4.31 -4.19 -11.65
CA MET A 134 -3.72 -3.58 -10.46
C MET A 134 -2.31 -4.15 -10.15
N LEU A 135 -2.14 -5.46 -10.28
CA LEU A 135 -0.83 -6.11 -10.08
C LEU A 135 0.17 -5.69 -11.16
N ASP A 136 -0.27 -5.58 -12.41
CA ASP A 136 0.61 -5.23 -13.52
C ASP A 136 0.98 -3.75 -13.50
N GLU A 137 0.07 -2.87 -13.09
CA GLU A 137 0.35 -1.47 -12.81
C GLU A 137 1.41 -1.35 -11.71
N ALA A 138 1.19 -1.95 -10.54
CA ALA A 138 2.14 -1.91 -9.43
C ALA A 138 3.55 -2.39 -9.86
N LYS A 139 3.64 -3.48 -10.64
CA LYS A 139 4.91 -3.95 -11.21
C LYS A 139 5.57 -2.92 -12.12
N SER A 140 4.78 -2.20 -12.93
CA SER A 140 5.29 -1.17 -13.85
C SER A 140 5.79 0.09 -13.15
N GLU A 141 5.29 0.37 -11.94
CA GLU A 141 5.68 1.52 -11.13
C GLU A 141 6.88 1.24 -10.23
N MET A 142 7.13 -0.03 -9.89
CA MET A 142 8.29 -0.43 -9.10
C MET A 142 9.60 -0.08 -9.82
N VAL A 143 10.39 0.79 -9.18
CA VAL A 143 11.74 1.15 -9.62
C VAL A 143 12.75 0.29 -8.87
N PHE A 144 13.72 -0.26 -9.59
CA PHE A 144 14.85 -0.99 -9.02
C PHE A 144 16.13 -0.20 -9.26
N GLU A 145 16.77 0.23 -8.18
CA GLU A 145 18.05 0.93 -8.22
C GLU A 145 19.14 0.09 -7.55
N GLU A 146 20.32 0.03 -8.16
CA GLU A 146 21.43 -0.74 -7.62
C GLU A 146 21.91 -0.15 -6.28
N GLY A 147 22.01 -0.99 -5.25
CA GLY A 147 22.38 -0.56 -3.90
C GLY A 147 21.23 0.06 -3.08
N ALA A 148 20.03 0.21 -3.65
CA ALA A 148 18.86 0.65 -2.87
C ALA A 148 18.38 -0.46 -1.93
N THR A 149 17.90 -0.07 -0.73
CA THR A 149 17.34 -1.01 0.26
C THR A 149 15.96 -1.52 -0.16
N PHE A 150 15.24 -0.74 -0.97
CA PHE A 150 13.88 -1.04 -1.42
C PHE A 150 13.80 -0.96 -2.95
N PRO A 151 12.86 -1.70 -3.56
CA PRO A 151 11.87 -2.56 -2.91
C PRO A 151 12.46 -3.90 -2.41
N ALA A 152 12.01 -4.35 -1.23
CA ALA A 152 12.39 -5.64 -0.64
C ALA A 152 11.14 -6.53 -0.51
N PHE A 153 11.22 -7.76 -1.01
CA PHE A 153 10.06 -8.65 -1.05
C PHE A 153 10.31 -9.96 -0.31
N THR A 154 9.24 -10.50 0.27
CA THR A 154 9.19 -11.88 0.73
C THR A 154 8.01 -12.58 0.07
N LEU A 155 8.22 -13.80 -0.41
CA LEU A 155 7.17 -14.67 -0.91
C LEU A 155 7.12 -15.93 -0.05
N ARG A 156 5.97 -16.15 0.58
CA ARG A 156 5.71 -17.29 1.47
C ARG A 156 4.42 -17.98 1.05
N ARG A 157 4.42 -19.31 1.16
CA ARG A 157 3.28 -20.16 0.81
C ARG A 157 2.90 -20.91 2.08
N MET A 158 1.62 -20.90 2.43
CA MET A 158 1.13 -21.40 3.71
C MET A 158 -0.08 -22.30 3.47
N ARG A 159 -0.10 -23.46 4.13
CA ARG A 159 -1.28 -24.33 4.22
C ARG A 159 -2.01 -23.98 5.52
N LEU A 160 -3.09 -23.22 5.41
CA LEU A 160 -3.91 -22.76 6.52
C LEU A 160 -5.39 -23.01 6.21
N SER A 161 -6.22 -23.13 7.25
CA SER A 161 -7.68 -23.14 7.07
C SER A 161 -8.18 -21.77 6.59
N GLU A 162 -9.37 -21.75 6.01
CA GLU A 162 -9.98 -20.51 5.52
C GLU A 162 -10.12 -19.46 6.63
N ASP A 163 -10.59 -19.84 7.82
CA ASP A 163 -10.69 -18.93 8.98
C ASP A 163 -9.35 -18.28 9.33
N ARG A 164 -8.25 -19.04 9.27
CA ARG A 164 -6.90 -18.54 9.55
C ARG A 164 -6.37 -17.64 8.43
N ILE A 165 -6.76 -17.90 7.18
CA ILE A 165 -6.48 -17.01 6.05
C ILE A 165 -7.23 -15.69 6.19
N GLN A 166 -8.50 -15.72 6.60
CA GLN A 166 -9.30 -14.51 6.85
C GLN A 166 -8.74 -13.68 8.01
N GLU A 167 -8.35 -14.32 9.11
CA GLU A 167 -7.70 -13.65 10.24
C GLU A 167 -6.38 -12.99 9.81
N PHE A 168 -5.54 -13.70 9.04
CA PHE A 168 -4.28 -13.16 8.55
C PHE A 168 -4.48 -11.98 7.59
N ALA A 169 -5.43 -12.10 6.65
CA ALA A 169 -5.78 -11.03 5.73
C ALA A 169 -6.23 -9.77 6.48
N LYS A 170 -7.12 -9.92 7.47
CA LYS A 170 -7.58 -8.80 8.29
C LYS A 170 -6.42 -8.11 8.98
N ARG A 171 -5.55 -8.86 9.68
CA ARG A 171 -4.40 -8.28 10.40
C ARG A 171 -3.41 -7.58 9.47
N LEU A 172 -3.16 -8.15 8.29
CA LEU A 172 -2.31 -7.55 7.27
C LEU A 172 -2.91 -6.22 6.81
N PHE A 173 -4.19 -6.19 6.45
CA PHE A 173 -4.85 -4.97 5.98
C PHE A 173 -4.97 -3.90 7.05
N ASP A 174 -5.27 -4.27 8.30
CA ASP A 174 -5.29 -3.34 9.43
C ASP A 174 -3.92 -2.70 9.64
N LEU A 175 -2.84 -3.49 9.60
CA LEU A 175 -1.47 -2.98 9.71
C LEU A 175 -1.14 -2.01 8.56
N THR A 176 -1.53 -2.32 7.33
CA THR A 176 -1.29 -1.39 6.21
C THR A 176 -2.08 -0.09 6.36
N ALA A 177 -3.33 -0.16 6.84
CA ALA A 177 -4.17 1.01 7.05
C ALA A 177 -3.62 1.94 8.13
N GLU A 178 -2.99 1.38 9.18
CA GLU A 178 -2.32 2.14 10.23
C GLU A 178 -1.27 3.12 9.68
N PHE A 179 -0.44 2.68 8.74
CA PHE A 179 0.63 3.50 8.16
C PHE A 179 0.12 4.49 7.12
N VAL A 180 -0.91 4.13 6.36
CA VAL A 180 -1.60 5.04 5.42
C VAL A 180 -2.27 6.22 6.14
N ASP A 181 -2.55 6.10 7.43
CA ASP A 181 -3.19 7.11 8.26
C ASP A 181 -2.23 8.05 9.00
N GLN A 182 -0.92 7.88 8.80
CA GLN A 182 0.09 8.76 9.37
C GLN A 182 0.22 10.06 8.57
N GLU A 183 0.84 11.08 9.19
CA GLU A 183 1.10 12.34 8.50
C GLU A 183 2.08 12.10 7.35
N PRO A 184 1.73 12.53 6.11
CA PRO A 184 2.66 12.42 4.99
C PRO A 184 3.98 13.11 5.31
N GLY A 185 5.09 12.44 4.99
CA GLY A 185 6.44 12.95 5.21
C GLY A 185 7.44 12.35 4.23
N GLY A 186 8.57 13.02 4.04
CA GLY A 186 9.59 12.64 3.05
C GLY A 186 9.28 13.16 1.64
N ASP A 187 10.11 12.77 0.68
CA ASP A 187 10.01 13.13 -0.75
C ASP A 187 9.78 11.91 -1.67
N THR A 188 9.73 10.71 -1.08
CA THR A 188 9.64 9.44 -1.79
C THR A 188 8.31 8.76 -1.47
N VAL A 189 7.55 8.40 -2.52
CA VAL A 189 6.33 7.60 -2.40
C VAL A 189 6.69 6.12 -2.43
N TYR A 190 6.35 5.39 -1.37
CA TYR A 190 6.56 3.95 -1.29
C TYR A 190 5.26 3.20 -1.57
N GLY A 191 5.27 2.32 -2.58
CA GLY A 191 4.18 1.39 -2.84
C GLY A 191 4.35 0.08 -2.08
N LEU A 192 3.29 -0.41 -1.44
CA LEU A 192 3.23 -1.75 -0.86
C LEU A 192 2.25 -2.61 -1.67
N LEU A 193 2.76 -3.68 -2.27
CA LEU A 193 1.93 -4.72 -2.85
C LEU A 193 1.97 -5.97 -1.96
N ALA A 194 0.85 -6.27 -1.31
CA ALA A 194 0.67 -7.48 -0.53
C ALA A 194 -0.70 -8.10 -0.85
N GLY A 195 -0.74 -9.42 -1.03
CA GLY A 195 -1.95 -10.12 -1.38
C GLY A 195 -1.90 -11.57 -0.93
N ILE A 196 -3.07 -12.10 -0.58
CA ILE A 196 -3.27 -13.51 -0.25
C ILE A 196 -4.13 -14.11 -1.35
N TYR A 197 -3.68 -15.23 -1.91
CA TYR A 197 -4.33 -15.87 -3.05
C TYR A 197 -4.27 -17.40 -2.91
N PRO A 198 -5.30 -18.13 -3.38
CA PRO A 198 -5.22 -19.57 -3.52
C PRO A 198 -4.24 -19.92 -4.65
N THR A 199 -3.59 -21.08 -4.53
CA THR A 199 -2.65 -21.60 -5.52
C THR A 199 -2.97 -23.06 -5.83
N ASP A 200 -2.72 -23.46 -7.07
CA ASP A 200 -2.80 -24.84 -7.59
C ASP A 200 -1.55 -25.68 -7.28
N ARG A 201 -0.65 -25.18 -6.41
CA ARG A 201 0.57 -25.89 -6.03
C ARG A 201 0.23 -27.22 -5.36
N PRO A 202 1.00 -28.28 -5.66
CA PRO A 202 0.75 -29.59 -5.08
C PRO A 202 0.89 -29.55 -3.56
N ILE A 203 0.07 -30.35 -2.89
CA ILE A 203 0.11 -30.53 -1.45
C ILE A 203 0.80 -31.87 -1.18
N LEU A 204 1.75 -31.89 -0.25
CA LEU A 204 2.28 -33.16 0.24
C LEU A 204 1.15 -33.93 0.92
N PRO A 205 1.02 -35.24 0.66
CA PRO A 205 0.11 -36.08 1.42
C PRO A 205 0.46 -35.98 2.91
N ASP A 206 -0.54 -36.16 3.76
CA ASP A 206 -0.29 -36.17 5.19
C ASP A 206 0.65 -37.34 5.51
N ALA A 207 1.65 -37.13 6.37
CA ALA A 207 2.76 -38.06 6.64
C ALA A 207 2.35 -39.39 7.31
N GLY A 208 1.06 -39.75 7.30
CA GLY A 208 0.50 -40.95 7.90
C GLY A 208 0.19 -42.08 6.92
N ASP A 209 0.48 -41.91 5.62
CA ASP A 209 0.23 -42.93 4.58
C ASP A 209 1.53 -43.43 3.92
N ASP A 210 2.63 -43.40 4.68
CA ASP A 210 3.83 -44.15 4.34
C ASP A 210 3.51 -45.61 4.67
N GLY A 211 3.00 -46.31 3.64
CA GLY A 211 2.43 -47.65 3.71
C GLY A 211 3.08 -48.56 4.75
N ARG A 212 2.26 -49.08 5.65
CA ARG A 212 2.47 -50.42 6.20
C ARG A 212 2.36 -51.41 5.04
N GLU A 213 3.40 -51.53 4.23
CA GLU A 213 3.71 -52.79 3.57
C GLU A 213 4.05 -53.78 4.68
N SER A 214 2.98 -54.38 5.20
CA SER A 214 3.02 -55.60 5.97
C SER A 214 3.44 -56.65 4.95
N GLY A 215 4.66 -57.16 5.09
CA GLY A 215 5.14 -58.26 4.27
C GLY A 215 4.23 -59.47 4.42
N ASP A 216 4.13 -60.22 3.33
CA ASP A 216 4.06 -61.68 3.32
C ASP A 216 4.81 -62.18 2.09
#